data_AF-A0AA51SAH4-F1
#
_entry.id   AF-A0AA51SAH4-F1
#
_cell.length_a   1.000
_cell.length_b   1.000
_cell.length_c   1.000
_cell.angle_alpha   90.00
_cell.angle_beta   90.00
_cell.angle_gamma   90.00
#
_symmetry.space_group_name_H-M   'P 1'
#
loop_
_entity.id
_entity.type
_entity.pdbx_description
1 polymer ?
#
loop_
_entity_poly.entity_id
_entity_poly.type
_entity_poly.pdbx_seq_one_letter_code
_entity_poly.pdbx_strand_id
1 'polypeptide(L)'
;MLPPRLKKRATSKLNTSFITQVIIELEANPHKLEIIRHNLAYYRTQTHLKKGFLLAIERFDWVFAACNNVDEICAQIMADDYIGNRLRRYPLLFKGILAP
;
A
#
# COMPACT_ATOMS: atom_id res chain seq x y z
N MET A 1 14.06 6.60 -32.80
CA MET A 1 13.46 7.21 -31.59
C MET A 1 13.80 6.34 -30.40
N LEU A 2 14.54 6.85 -29.40
CA LEU A 2 14.81 6.11 -28.16
C LEU A 2 13.55 6.16 -27.26
N PRO A 3 13.15 5.07 -26.62
CA PRO A 3 12.03 5.10 -25.68
C PRO A 3 12.34 6.07 -24.54
N PRO A 4 11.36 6.85 -24.05
CA PRO A 4 11.59 7.72 -22.90
C PRO A 4 12.04 6.86 -21.73
N ARG A 5 13.21 7.20 -21.15
CA ARG A 5 13.69 6.55 -19.91
C ARG A 5 12.63 6.72 -18.83
N LEU A 6 11.96 5.64 -18.46
CA LEU A 6 11.10 5.57 -17.29
C LEU A 6 11.95 5.90 -16.06
N LYS A 7 11.96 7.16 -15.62
CA LYS A 7 12.57 7.54 -14.35
C LYS A 7 11.82 6.80 -13.24
N LYS A 8 12.46 5.81 -12.61
CA LYS A 8 12.03 5.27 -11.32
C LYS A 8 11.96 6.45 -10.35
N ARG A 9 10.76 6.94 -10.05
CA ARG A 9 10.58 7.97 -9.01
C ARG A 9 11.01 7.34 -7.69
N ALA A 10 12.09 7.85 -7.11
CA ALA A 10 12.52 7.43 -5.79
C ALA A 10 11.39 7.67 -4.79
N THR A 11 11.05 6.64 -4.01
CA THR A 11 10.21 6.80 -2.82
C THR A 11 10.95 7.71 -1.84
N SER A 12 10.26 8.71 -1.28
CA SER A 12 10.88 9.63 -0.32
C SER A 12 11.32 8.84 0.93
N LYS A 13 12.43 9.25 1.56
CA LYS A 13 12.91 8.61 2.81
C LYS A 13 11.84 8.60 3.91
N LEU A 14 11.02 9.64 3.97
CA LEU A 14 9.88 9.75 4.90
C LEU A 14 8.83 8.67 4.65
N ASN A 15 8.50 8.39 3.38
CA ASN A 15 7.57 7.31 3.05
C ASN A 15 8.16 5.95 3.43
N THR A 16 9.46 5.74 3.21
CA THR A 16 10.10 4.48 3.62
C THR A 16 10.01 4.25 5.13
N SER A 17 10.35 5.26 5.94
CA SER A 17 10.26 5.15 7.41
C SER A 17 8.84 4.87 7.89
N PHE A 18 7.85 5.60 7.35
CA PHE A 18 6.45 5.39 7.65
C PHE A 18 5.97 3.98 7.31
N ILE A 19 6.33 3.48 6.12
CA ILE A 19 5.96 2.12 5.71
C ILE A 19 6.61 1.08 6.62
N THR A 20 7.88 1.24 6.99
CA THR A 20 8.53 0.31 7.93
C THR A 20 7.79 0.24 9.26
N GLN A 21 7.37 1.37 9.83
CA GLN A 21 6.58 1.38 11.07
C GLN A 21 5.22 0.70 10.89
N VAL A 22 4.57 0.92 9.75
CA VAL A 22 3.30 0.24 9.41
C VAL A 22 3.48 -1.28 9.38
N ILE A 23 4.56 -1.78 8.78
CA ILE A 23 4.83 -3.22 8.72
C ILE A 23 5.01 -3.80 10.13
N ILE A 24 5.86 -3.17 10.95
CA ILE A 24 6.08 -3.60 12.35
C ILE A 24 4.76 -3.65 13.12
N GLU A 25 3.91 -2.64 12.95
CA GLU A 25 2.62 -2.55 13.62
C GLU A 25 1.64 -3.63 13.14
N LEU A 26 1.62 -3.95 11.85
CA LEU A 26 0.76 -4.99 11.30
C LEU A 26 1.20 -6.39 11.75
N GLU A 27 2.51 -6.65 11.77
CA GLU A 27 3.08 -7.91 12.28
C GLU A 27 2.75 -8.10 13.77
N ALA A 28 2.84 -7.03 14.57
CA ALA A 28 2.46 -7.07 15.99
C ALA A 28 0.94 -7.16 16.21
N ASN A 29 0.15 -6.51 15.35
CA ASN A 29 -1.30 -6.38 15.48
C ASN A 29 -2.03 -6.75 14.16
N PRO A 30 -2.14 -8.04 13.80
CA PRO A 30 -2.66 -8.47 12.50
C PRO A 30 -4.11 -8.03 12.23
N HIS A 31 -4.91 -7.84 13.27
CA HIS A 31 -6.28 -7.34 13.18
C HIS A 31 -6.36 -5.94 12.54
N LYS A 32 -5.28 -5.15 12.58
CA LYS A 32 -5.20 -3.83 11.93
C LYS A 32 -5.21 -3.90 10.40
N LEU A 33 -5.09 -5.09 9.79
CA LEU A 33 -5.38 -5.28 8.36
C LEU A 33 -6.82 -4.86 8.01
N GLU A 34 -7.76 -4.95 8.95
CA GLU A 34 -9.12 -4.48 8.74
C GLU A 34 -9.18 -2.95 8.53
N ILE A 35 -8.28 -2.18 9.15
CA ILE A 35 -8.18 -0.73 8.91
C ILE A 35 -7.83 -0.46 7.44
N ILE A 36 -6.95 -1.27 6.85
CA ILE A 36 -6.63 -1.17 5.42
C ILE A 36 -7.89 -1.46 4.60
N ARG A 37 -8.60 -2.56 4.87
CA ARG A 37 -9.85 -2.88 4.16
C ARG A 37 -10.88 -1.74 4.23
N HIS A 38 -11.04 -1.14 5.41
CA HIS A 38 -11.93 0.01 5.62
C HIS A 38 -11.46 1.23 4.81
N ASN A 39 -10.17 1.52 4.79
CA ASN A 39 -9.61 2.59 3.97
C ASN A 39 -9.87 2.35 2.47
N LEU A 40 -9.66 1.12 1.98
CA LEU A 40 -9.91 0.76 0.58
C LEU A 40 -11.38 1.01 0.21
N ALA A 41 -12.32 0.55 1.04
CA ALA A 41 -13.75 0.76 0.84
C ALA A 41 -14.11 2.25 0.87
N TYR A 42 -13.64 2.98 1.88
CA TYR A 42 -13.89 4.42 2.05
C TYR A 42 -13.36 5.24 0.87
N TYR A 43 -12.14 4.97 0.41
CA TYR A 43 -11.55 5.75 -0.69
C TYR A 43 -12.20 5.41 -2.04
N ARG A 44 -12.72 4.19 -2.21
CA ARG A 44 -13.47 3.79 -3.41
C ARG A 44 -14.70 4.66 -3.66
N THR A 45 -15.36 5.15 -2.61
CA THR A 45 -16.59 5.95 -2.73
C THR A 45 -16.31 7.43 -3.03
N GLN A 46 -15.04 7.87 -3.07
CA GLN A 46 -14.69 9.28 -3.24
C GLN A 46 -14.73 9.70 -4.72
N THR A 47 -15.59 10.66 -5.06
CA THR A 47 -15.84 11.12 -6.43
C THR A 47 -14.60 11.67 -7.15
N HIS A 48 -13.69 12.32 -6.42
CA HIS A 48 -12.52 12.99 -6.99
C HIS A 48 -11.20 12.22 -6.79
N LEU A 49 -11.28 10.92 -6.54
CA LEU A 49 -10.08 10.11 -6.34
C LEU A 49 -9.28 9.99 -7.64
N LYS A 50 -7.98 10.28 -7.58
CA LYS A 50 -7.09 10.17 -8.75
C LYS A 50 -7.08 8.72 -9.24
N LYS A 51 -7.16 8.51 -10.56
CA LYS A 51 -7.06 7.18 -11.21
C LYS A 51 -5.88 6.34 -10.68
N GLY A 52 -4.76 7.00 -10.38
CA GLY A 52 -3.60 6.32 -9.83
C GLY A 52 -3.85 5.67 -8.47
N PHE A 53 -4.61 6.34 -7.61
CA PHE A 53 -4.98 5.82 -6.30
C PHE A 53 -5.99 4.67 -6.43
N LEU A 54 -6.99 4.79 -7.32
CA LEU A 54 -7.93 3.71 -7.61
C LEU A 54 -7.20 2.44 -8.04
N LEU A 55 -6.21 2.56 -8.93
CA LEU A 55 -5.38 1.42 -9.32
C LEU A 55 -4.59 0.82 -8.14
N ALA A 56 -4.17 1.64 -7.16
CA ALA A 56 -3.51 1.11 -5.97
C ALA A 56 -4.49 0.33 -5.07
N ILE A 57 -5.75 0.78 -4.97
CA ILE A 57 -6.83 0.04 -4.30
C ILE A 57 -7.03 -1.31 -4.97
N GLU A 58 -7.19 -1.33 -6.29
CA GLU A 58 -7.35 -2.56 -7.05
C GLU A 58 -6.18 -3.52 -6.81
N ARG A 59 -4.93 -3.04 -6.83
CA ARG A 59 -3.75 -3.89 -6.53
C ARG A 59 -3.78 -4.45 -5.11
N PHE A 60 -4.31 -3.71 -4.15
CA PHE A 60 -4.48 -4.24 -2.79
C PHE A 60 -5.52 -5.37 -2.74
N ASP A 61 -6.61 -5.27 -3.50
CA ASP A 61 -7.60 -6.36 -3.58
C ASP A 61 -6.94 -7.65 -4.10
N TRP A 62 -6.05 -7.56 -5.11
CA TRP A 62 -5.28 -8.71 -5.58
C TRP A 62 -4.39 -9.31 -4.49
N VAL A 63 -3.74 -8.47 -3.68
CA VAL A 63 -2.90 -8.94 -2.56
C VAL A 63 -3.75 -9.67 -1.52
N PHE A 64 -4.88 -9.10 -1.11
CA PHE A 64 -5.78 -9.74 -0.15
C PHE A 64 -6.41 -11.03 -0.67
N ALA A 65 -6.56 -11.18 -1.99
CA ALA A 65 -7.06 -12.40 -2.60
C ALA A 65 -5.98 -13.49 -2.75
N ALA A 66 -4.71 -13.09 -2.88
CA ALA A 66 -3.59 -14.01 -3.11
C ALA A 66 -2.84 -14.44 -1.84
N CYS A 67 -2.90 -13.63 -0.78
CA CYS A 67 -2.17 -13.85 0.47
C CYS A 67 -3.11 -14.39 1.56
N ASN A 68 -2.63 -15.35 2.35
CA ASN A 68 -3.41 -16.05 3.37
C ASN A 68 -3.18 -15.54 4.79
N ASN A 69 -2.10 -14.81 5.03
CA ASN A 69 -1.70 -14.34 6.35
C ASN A 69 -1.05 -12.94 6.30
N VAL A 70 -0.85 -12.35 7.47
CA VAL A 70 -0.29 -11.01 7.62
C VAL A 70 1.15 -10.90 7.12
N ASP A 71 1.94 -11.96 7.29
CA ASP A 71 3.35 -11.98 6.89
C ASP A 71 3.50 -11.90 5.37
N GLU A 72 2.70 -12.67 4.62
CA GLU A 72 2.65 -12.62 3.16
C GLU A 72 2.20 -11.24 2.65
N ILE A 73 1.20 -10.64 3.29
CA ILE A 73 0.74 -9.28 2.93
C ILE A 73 1.85 -8.26 3.20
N CYS A 74 2.52 -8.33 4.35
CA CYS A 74 3.62 -7.44 4.70
C CYS A 74 4.81 -7.59 3.75
N ALA A 75 5.17 -8.83 3.41
CA ALA A 75 6.19 -9.14 2.41
C ALA A 75 5.82 -8.54 1.05
N GLN A 76 4.57 -8.66 0.61
CA GLN A 76 4.10 -8.10 -0.66
C GLN A 76 4.08 -6.56 -0.66
N ILE A 77 3.76 -5.92 0.47
CA ILE A 77 3.86 -4.46 0.63
C ILE A 77 5.32 -4.00 0.52
N MET A 78 6.29 -4.80 0.98
CA MET A 78 7.73 -4.50 0.95
C MET A 78 8.46 -4.95 -0.32
N ALA A 79 7.85 -5.79 -1.15
CA ALA A 79 8.44 -6.31 -2.37
C ALA A 79 8.94 -5.20 -3.32
N ASP A 80 10.11 -5.37 -3.94
CA ASP A 80 10.62 -4.46 -4.98
C ASP A 80 10.07 -4.79 -6.37
N ASP A 81 8.78 -5.14 -6.43
CA ASP A 81 8.06 -5.40 -7.66
C ASP A 81 7.12 -4.24 -8.01
N TYR A 82 6.33 -4.40 -9.08
CA TYR A 82 5.36 -3.38 -9.48
C TYR A 82 4.29 -3.13 -8.41
N ILE A 83 3.82 -4.17 -7.72
CA ILE A 83 2.71 -4.10 -6.75
C ILE A 83 3.21 -3.39 -5.48
N GLY A 84 4.26 -3.88 -4.82
CA GLY A 84 4.83 -3.27 -3.63
C GLY A 84 5.23 -1.81 -3.88
N ASN A 85 5.92 -1.53 -4.98
CA ASN A 85 6.24 -0.14 -5.36
C ASN A 85 4.99 0.70 -5.64
N ARG A 86 3.88 0.11 -6.07
CA ARG A 86 2.60 0.82 -6.24
C ARG A 86 1.97 1.14 -4.89
N LEU A 87 1.89 0.18 -3.97
CA LEU A 87 1.25 0.35 -2.67
C LEU A 87 1.98 1.40 -1.82
N ARG A 88 3.32 1.32 -1.74
CA ARG A 88 4.17 2.26 -0.98
C ARG A 88 4.11 3.72 -1.47
N ARG A 89 3.59 3.97 -2.68
CA ARG A 89 3.40 5.33 -3.22
C ARG A 89 2.18 6.04 -2.64
N TYR A 90 1.28 5.34 -1.94
CA TYR A 90 0.04 5.91 -1.42
C TYR A 90 -0.10 5.67 0.10
N PRO A 91 0.59 6.47 0.93
CA PRO A 91 0.54 6.35 2.39
C PRO A 91 -0.86 6.37 3.00
N LEU A 92 -1.82 7.05 2.35
CA LEU A 92 -3.21 7.12 2.81
C LEU A 92 -3.91 5.76 2.88
N LEU A 93 -3.44 4.74 2.13
CA LEU A 93 -3.96 3.38 2.25
C LEU A 93 -3.76 2.81 3.66
N PHE A 94 -2.75 3.30 4.37
CA PHE A 94 -2.31 2.87 5.70
C PHE A 94 -2.74 3.84 6.81
N LYS A 95 -3.64 4.77 6.51
CA LYS A 95 -4.11 5.77 7.48
C LYS A 95 -4.73 5.07 8.69
N GLY A 96 -4.31 5.45 9.89
CA GLY A 96 -4.87 4.94 11.15
C GLY A 96 -4.19 3.69 11.71
N ILE A 97 -3.26 3.06 10.99
CA ILE A 97 -2.58 1.85 11.50
C ILE A 97 -1.73 2.16 12.75
N LEU A 98 -0.95 3.26 12.70
CA LEU A 98 -0.08 3.69 13.80
C LEU A 98 -0.82 4.47 14.90
N ALA A 99 -2.15 4.55 14.84
CA ALA A 99 -2.93 5.14 15.92
C ALA A 99 -2.96 4.16 17.12
N PRO A 100 -3.00 4.70 18.37
CA PRO A 100 -3.11 3.89 19.58
C PRO A 100 -4.43 3.10 19.62
#